data_AF-A0A4V1ZMI4-F1
#
_entry.id   AF-A0A4V1ZMI4-F1
#
_cell.length_a   1.000
_cell.length_b   1.000
_cell.length_c   1.000
_cell.angle_alpha   90.00
_cell.angle_beta   90.00
_cell.angle_gamma   90.00
#
_symmetry.space_group_name_H-M   'P 1'
#
loop_
_entity.id
_entity.type
_entity.pdbx_description
1 polymer ?
#
loop_
_entity_poly.entity_id
_entity_poly.type
_entity_poly.pdbx_seq_one_letter_code
_entity_poly.pdbx_strand_id
1 'polypeptide(L)'
;MEADQLQALLTDFCDAVGLPDRVSVVAKRLVYVKGMDVSFETMEGDAGHFQMYFRFGAIAPGRALRVFRLMLEANLLVYAKDNAHFGMDPDTGESVLMLRAAFGPETNGQWLANTLAHYAEHGLYWRNNILDSPDEQFNGVASREYQWIRV
;
A
#
# COMPACT_ATOMS: atom_id res chain seq x y z
N MET A 1 -6.96 14.77 19.28
CA MET A 1 -5.49 14.72 19.34
C MET A 1 -4.90 13.82 18.24
N GLU A 2 -5.30 12.55 18.08
CA GLU A 2 -4.77 11.69 16.99
C GLU A 2 -5.17 12.17 15.58
N ALA A 3 -6.44 12.55 15.39
CA ALA A 3 -6.94 13.07 14.13
C ALA A 3 -6.22 14.37 13.67
N ASP A 4 -5.67 15.13 14.62
CA ASP A 4 -5.05 16.43 14.35
C ASP A 4 -3.65 16.28 13.73
N GLN A 5 -2.87 15.28 14.16
CA GLN A 5 -1.52 15.03 13.62
C GLN A 5 -1.56 14.50 12.18
N LEU A 6 -2.43 13.54 11.89
CA LEU A 6 -2.60 13.03 10.53
C LEU A 6 -3.10 14.13 9.59
N GLN A 7 -4.06 14.94 10.04
CA GLN A 7 -4.55 16.09 9.27
C GLN A 7 -3.44 17.10 8.97
N ALA A 8 -2.59 17.43 9.95
CA ALA A 8 -1.45 18.31 9.75
C ALA A 8 -0.47 17.74 8.72
N LEU A 9 -0.14 16.44 8.83
CA LEU A 9 0.73 15.75 7.88
C LEU A 9 0.16 15.73 6.46
N LEU A 10 -1.13 15.45 6.30
CA LEU A 10 -1.79 15.46 4.98
C LEU A 10 -1.85 16.87 4.37
N THR A 11 -2.00 17.89 5.21
CA THR A 11 -1.95 19.29 4.77
C THR A 11 -0.55 19.64 4.28
N ASP A 12 0.48 19.35 5.08
CA ASP A 12 1.89 19.57 4.74
C ASP A 12 2.30 18.79 3.47
N PHE A 13 1.80 17.55 3.32
CA PHE A 13 1.96 16.79 2.09
C PHE A 13 1.38 17.50 0.88
N CYS A 14 0.13 17.99 0.96
CA CYS A 14 -0.48 18.70 -0.16
C CYS A 14 0.33 19.93 -0.56
N ASP A 15 0.85 20.68 0.41
CA ASP A 15 1.69 21.84 0.17
C ASP A 15 3.03 21.45 -0.47
N ALA A 16 3.67 20.38 0.02
CA ALA A 16 4.95 19.89 -0.50
C ALA A 16 4.88 19.43 -1.97
N VAL A 17 3.78 18.79 -2.38
CA VAL A 17 3.61 18.32 -3.77
C VAL A 17 2.84 19.30 -4.67
N GLY A 18 2.35 20.41 -4.11
CA GLY A 18 1.54 21.38 -4.85
C GLY A 18 0.16 20.87 -5.26
N LEU A 19 -0.45 19.99 -4.47
CA LEU A 19 -1.81 19.49 -4.73
C LEU A 19 -2.85 20.57 -4.42
N PRO A 20 -3.69 20.98 -5.39
CA PRO A 20 -4.62 22.10 -5.19
C PRO A 20 -5.82 21.76 -4.29
N ASP A 21 -6.25 20.48 -4.24
CA ASP A 21 -7.43 20.04 -3.50
C ASP A 21 -7.11 19.51 -2.10
N ARG A 22 -6.44 20.34 -1.28
CA ARG A 22 -6.08 20.00 0.10
C ARG A 22 -7.29 19.61 0.96
N VAL A 23 -8.43 20.26 0.73
CA VAL A 23 -9.63 20.11 1.56
C VAL A 23 -10.22 18.72 1.37
N SER A 24 -10.35 18.25 0.13
CA SER A 24 -10.83 16.90 -0.14
C SER A 24 -9.85 15.85 0.37
N VAL A 25 -8.54 16.03 0.17
CA VAL A 25 -7.52 15.07 0.63
C VAL A 25 -7.58 14.87 2.15
N VAL A 26 -7.60 15.95 2.92
CA VAL A 26 -7.66 15.89 4.38
C VAL A 26 -9.00 15.30 4.86
N ALA A 27 -10.11 15.72 4.27
CA ALA A 27 -11.44 15.27 4.69
C ALA A 27 -11.69 13.79 4.39
N LYS A 28 -11.28 13.32 3.20
CA LYS A 28 -11.47 11.93 2.76
C LYS A 28 -10.35 11.01 3.19
N ARG A 29 -9.21 11.56 3.60
CA ARG A 29 -7.97 10.80 3.87
C ARG A 29 -7.64 9.86 2.73
N LEU A 30 -7.73 10.37 1.50
CA LEU A 30 -7.60 9.61 0.26
C LEU A 30 -6.83 10.43 -0.76
N VAL A 31 -5.84 9.79 -1.40
CA VAL A 31 -5.05 10.37 -2.49
C VAL A 31 -4.89 9.36 -3.62
N TYR A 32 -4.76 9.84 -4.85
CA TYR A 32 -4.48 9.01 -6.02
C TYR A 32 -3.01 9.14 -6.42
N VAL A 33 -2.26 8.05 -6.36
CA VAL A 33 -0.82 8.03 -6.64
C VAL A 33 -0.51 6.98 -7.68
N LYS A 34 0.04 7.40 -8.83
CA LYS A 34 0.47 6.53 -9.95
C LYS A 34 -0.54 5.43 -10.33
N GLY A 35 -1.83 5.75 -10.33
CA GLY A 35 -2.86 4.80 -10.75
C GLY A 35 -3.52 4.00 -9.62
N MET A 36 -3.26 4.37 -8.36
CA MET A 36 -3.76 3.64 -7.18
C MET A 36 -4.34 4.60 -6.14
N ASP A 37 -5.41 4.16 -5.51
CA ASP A 37 -5.98 4.83 -4.36
C ASP A 37 -5.19 4.48 -3.10
N VAL A 38 -4.81 5.51 -2.34
CA VAL A 38 -4.11 5.38 -1.06
C VAL A 38 -4.92 6.07 0.03
N SER A 39 -5.41 5.29 1.00
CA SER A 39 -6.14 5.80 2.16
C SER A 39 -5.28 5.85 3.42
N PHE A 40 -5.61 6.76 4.35
CA PHE A 40 -4.90 6.94 5.61
C PHE A 40 -5.81 6.77 6.81
N GLU A 41 -5.36 6.02 7.80
CA GLU A 41 -6.13 5.76 9.02
C GLU A 41 -5.28 5.93 10.27
N THR A 42 -5.91 6.46 11.32
CA THR A 42 -5.34 6.50 12.68
C THR A 42 -5.66 5.19 13.39
N MET A 43 -4.75 4.72 14.23
CA MET A 43 -4.92 3.44 14.92
C MET A 43 -5.54 3.65 16.30
N GLU A 44 -6.66 2.97 16.58
CA GLU A 44 -7.27 3.02 17.91
C GLU A 44 -6.29 2.46 18.96
N GLY A 45 -6.00 3.27 19.98
CA GLY A 45 -5.08 2.89 21.06
C GLY A 45 -3.60 3.10 20.74
N ASP A 46 -3.25 3.67 19.58
CA ASP A 46 -1.88 4.03 19.23
C ASP A 46 -1.78 5.38 18.51
N ALA A 47 -1.84 6.44 19.31
CA ALA A 47 -1.70 7.83 18.87
C ALA A 47 -0.36 8.15 18.20
N GLY A 48 0.67 7.32 18.40
CA GLY A 48 2.00 7.53 17.84
C GLY A 48 2.12 7.09 16.39
N HIS A 49 1.11 6.43 15.82
CA HIS A 49 1.20 5.80 14.52
C HIS A 49 -0.04 6.04 13.66
N PHE A 50 0.13 5.80 12.36
CA PHE A 50 -0.94 5.77 11.38
C PHE A 50 -0.65 4.69 10.34
N GLN A 51 -1.67 4.35 9.57
CA GLN A 51 -1.60 3.35 8.52
C GLN A 51 -1.91 3.97 7.17
N MET A 52 -1.23 3.47 6.15
CA MET A 52 -1.46 3.78 4.74
C MET A 52 -1.89 2.49 4.04
N TYR A 53 -2.93 2.58 3.22
CA TYR A 53 -3.48 1.44 2.49
C TYR A 53 -3.43 1.72 1.01
N PHE A 54 -2.54 1.03 0.30
CA PHE A 54 -2.50 1.03 -1.15
C PHE A 54 -3.50 -0.01 -1.66
N ARG A 55 -4.57 0.46 -2.32
CA ARG A 55 -5.67 -0.38 -2.77
C ARG A 55 -5.43 -0.88 -4.19
N PHE A 56 -5.53 -2.19 -4.39
CA PHE A 56 -5.40 -2.83 -5.69
C PHE A 56 -6.74 -3.31 -6.27
N GLY A 57 -7.82 -3.17 -5.51
CA GLY A 57 -9.16 -3.59 -5.89
C GLY A 57 -9.45 -5.05 -5.55
N ALA A 58 -10.67 -5.46 -5.90
CA ALA A 58 -11.20 -6.78 -5.63
C ALA A 58 -10.53 -7.86 -6.50
N ILE A 59 -10.30 -9.02 -5.90
CA ILE A 59 -9.73 -10.17 -6.61
C ILE A 59 -10.85 -10.91 -7.36
N ALA A 60 -10.64 -11.18 -8.64
CA ALA A 60 -11.61 -11.90 -9.45
C ALA A 60 -11.93 -13.30 -8.88
N PRO A 61 -13.22 -13.72 -8.88
CA PRO A 61 -13.62 -15.07 -8.48
C PRO A 61 -12.81 -16.15 -9.21
N GLY A 62 -12.38 -17.18 -8.48
CA GLY A 62 -11.54 -18.27 -9.01
C GLY A 62 -10.02 -18.02 -8.94
N ARG A 63 -9.57 -16.79 -8.68
CA ARG A 63 -8.13 -16.46 -8.53
C ARG A 63 -7.68 -16.27 -7.08
N ALA A 64 -8.63 -16.19 -6.14
CA ALA A 64 -8.40 -15.89 -4.73
C ALA A 64 -7.30 -16.74 -4.08
N LEU A 65 -7.36 -18.08 -4.19
CA LEU A 65 -6.37 -18.96 -3.56
C LEU A 65 -4.93 -18.67 -4.03
N ARG A 66 -4.75 -18.44 -5.33
CA ARG A 66 -3.44 -18.13 -5.93
C ARG A 66 -2.92 -16.78 -5.45
N VAL A 67 -3.78 -15.75 -5.52
CA VAL A 67 -3.40 -14.39 -5.12
C VAL A 67 -3.08 -14.34 -3.63
N PHE A 68 -3.89 -14.96 -2.77
CA PHE A 68 -3.64 -15.01 -1.33
C PHE A 68 -2.35 -15.72 -0.99
N ARG A 69 -2.05 -16.84 -1.66
CA ARG A 69 -0.77 -17.53 -1.47
C ARG A 69 0.42 -16.62 -1.82
N LEU A 70 0.37 -15.93 -2.96
CA LEU A 70 1.45 -15.03 -3.38
C LEU A 70 1.60 -13.83 -2.44
N MET A 71 0.49 -13.25 -1.96
CA MET A 71 0.51 -12.20 -0.94
C MET A 71 1.17 -12.68 0.36
N LEU A 72 0.84 -13.89 0.82
CA LEU A 72 1.47 -14.50 2.01
C LEU A 72 2.96 -14.78 1.78
N GLU A 73 3.34 -15.29 0.62
CA GLU A 73 4.75 -15.50 0.27
C GLU A 73 5.52 -14.17 0.21
N ALA A 74 4.94 -13.12 -0.37
CA ALA A 74 5.54 -11.78 -0.38
C ALA A 74 5.71 -11.21 1.03
N ASN A 75 4.74 -11.43 1.93
CA ASN A 75 4.86 -11.04 3.34
C ASN A 75 6.05 -11.72 4.02
N LEU A 76 6.34 -12.99 3.69
CA LEU A 76 7.44 -13.74 4.29
C LEU A 76 8.80 -13.48 3.64
N LEU A 77 8.84 -13.15 2.35
CA LEU A 77 10.08 -13.06 1.58
C LEU A 77 10.55 -11.63 1.34
N VAL A 78 9.62 -10.71 1.10
CA VAL A 78 9.93 -9.31 0.73
C VAL A 78 9.73 -8.40 1.94
N TYR A 79 8.59 -8.53 2.62
CA TYR A 79 8.18 -7.60 3.67
C TYR A 79 8.45 -8.07 5.10
N ALA A 80 9.13 -9.22 5.29
CA ALA A 80 9.36 -9.79 6.62
C ALA A 80 10.15 -8.89 7.59
N LYS A 81 10.86 -7.89 7.07
CA LYS A 81 11.60 -6.90 7.86
C LYS A 81 11.15 -5.46 7.61
N ASP A 82 10.10 -5.29 6.81
CA ASP A 82 9.54 -3.99 6.50
C ASP A 82 8.30 -3.73 7.40
N ASN A 83 7.85 -2.48 7.46
CA ASN A 83 6.60 -2.14 8.13
C ASN A 83 5.37 -2.31 7.22
N ALA A 84 5.56 -2.92 6.05
CA ALA A 84 4.51 -3.16 5.07
C ALA A 84 4.01 -4.62 5.12
N HIS A 85 2.75 -4.85 4.76
CA HIS A 85 2.24 -6.20 4.57
C HIS A 85 1.01 -6.19 3.66
N PHE A 86 0.90 -7.22 2.85
CA PHE A 86 -0.30 -7.51 2.09
C PHE A 86 -1.41 -8.04 3.00
N GLY A 87 -2.62 -7.59 2.74
CA GLY A 87 -3.83 -8.02 3.42
C GLY A 87 -5.07 -7.82 2.55
N MET A 88 -6.23 -7.98 3.19
CA MET A 88 -7.52 -7.70 2.59
C MET A 88 -8.29 -6.71 3.45
N ASP A 89 -9.01 -5.82 2.78
CA ASP A 89 -10.04 -5.00 3.41
C ASP A 89 -11.27 -5.89 3.70
N PRO A 90 -11.68 -6.05 4.97
CA PRO A 90 -12.72 -7.01 5.36
C PRO A 90 -14.13 -6.59 4.90
N ASP A 91 -14.35 -5.30 4.66
CA ASP A 91 -15.65 -4.76 4.29
C ASP A 91 -15.88 -4.84 2.78
N THR A 92 -14.82 -4.64 2.00
CA THR A 92 -14.86 -4.57 0.53
C THR A 92 -14.32 -5.81 -0.17
N GLY A 93 -13.50 -6.61 0.51
CA GLY A 93 -12.77 -7.74 -0.08
C GLY A 93 -11.63 -7.31 -1.01
N GLU A 94 -11.26 -6.04 -1.01
CA GLU A 94 -10.15 -5.53 -1.81
C GLU A 94 -8.82 -6.04 -1.28
N SER A 95 -7.91 -6.34 -2.21
CA SER A 95 -6.51 -6.58 -1.86
C SER A 95 -5.80 -5.26 -1.59
N VAL A 96 -5.05 -5.21 -0.49
CA VAL A 96 -4.36 -4.00 -0.03
C VAL A 96 -2.92 -4.30 0.37
N LEU A 97 -2.03 -3.34 0.14
CA LEU A 97 -0.72 -3.28 0.80
C LEU A 97 -0.83 -2.22 1.90
N MET A 98 -0.74 -2.68 3.14
CA MET A 98 -0.82 -1.84 4.32
C MET A 98 0.59 -1.49 4.79
N LEU A 99 0.83 -0.23 5.13
CA LEU A 99 2.08 0.26 5.69
C LEU A 99 1.80 0.99 7.00
N ARG A 100 2.50 0.62 8.07
CA ARG A 100 2.44 1.34 9.35
C ARG A 100 3.60 2.30 9.47
N ALA A 101 3.32 3.54 9.87
CA ALA A 101 4.34 4.56 10.10
C ALA A 101 4.12 5.28 11.43
N ALA A 102 5.22 5.71 12.05
CA ALA A 102 5.19 6.51 13.27
C ALA A 102 5.16 8.00 12.93
N PHE A 103 4.47 8.79 13.74
CA PHE A 103 4.69 10.23 13.79
C PHE A 103 6.05 10.51 14.45
N GLY A 104 6.79 11.45 13.89
CA GLY A 104 8.12 11.79 14.39
C GLY A 104 8.68 13.04 13.71
N PRO A 105 9.88 13.48 14.13
CA PRO A 105 10.50 14.70 13.59
C PRO A 105 10.73 14.68 12.08
N GLU A 106 10.95 13.49 11.51
CA GLU A 106 11.20 13.28 10.08
C GLU A 106 9.91 13.00 9.29
N THR A 107 8.78 12.77 9.97
CA THR A 107 7.49 12.43 9.37
C THR A 107 6.78 13.72 8.92
N ASN A 108 7.20 14.27 7.78
CA ASN A 108 6.65 15.48 7.18
C ASN A 108 6.06 15.22 5.77
N GLY A 109 5.52 16.26 5.14
CA GLY A 109 4.87 16.18 3.84
C GLY A 109 5.76 15.65 2.72
N GLN A 110 7.04 16.04 2.70
CA GLN A 110 8.00 15.54 1.70
C GLN A 110 8.35 14.08 1.94
N TRP A 111 8.53 13.68 3.20
CA TRP A 111 8.71 12.28 3.57
C TRP A 111 7.51 11.45 3.12
N LEU A 112 6.28 11.95 3.32
CA LEU A 112 5.08 11.25 2.90
C LEU A 112 5.03 11.12 1.38
N ALA A 113 5.33 12.19 0.64
CA ALA A 113 5.39 12.15 -0.83
C ALA A 113 6.37 11.10 -1.36
N ASN A 114 7.57 11.04 -0.79
CA ASN A 114 8.59 10.06 -1.16
C ASN A 114 8.14 8.63 -0.83
N THR A 115 7.53 8.45 0.34
CA THR A 115 7.00 7.16 0.80
C THR A 115 5.89 6.66 -0.13
N LEU A 116 4.93 7.52 -0.45
CA LEU A 116 3.85 7.21 -1.39
C LEU A 116 4.39 6.87 -2.78
N ALA A 117 5.35 7.65 -3.29
CA ALA A 117 5.94 7.40 -4.60
C ALA A 117 6.70 6.07 -4.68
N HIS A 118 7.44 5.73 -3.63
CA HIS A 118 8.19 4.48 -3.51
C HIS A 118 7.24 3.27 -3.47
N TYR A 119 6.28 3.26 -2.55
CA TYR A 119 5.35 2.16 -2.42
C TYR A 119 4.37 2.07 -3.58
N ALA A 120 4.10 3.17 -4.28
CA ALA A 120 3.31 3.13 -5.50
C ALA A 120 4.05 2.39 -6.64
N GLU A 121 5.38 2.49 -6.73
CA GLU A 121 6.17 1.70 -7.69
C GLU A 121 6.15 0.21 -7.37
N HIS A 122 6.33 -0.14 -6.09
CA HIS A 122 6.21 -1.53 -5.65
C HIS A 122 4.80 -2.07 -5.90
N GLY A 123 3.77 -1.27 -5.61
CA GLY A 123 2.39 -1.64 -5.87
C GLY A 123 2.11 -1.92 -7.34
N LEU A 124 2.64 -1.11 -8.27
CA LEU A 124 2.52 -1.36 -9.70
C LEU A 124 3.19 -2.68 -10.12
N TYR A 125 4.39 -2.95 -9.59
CA TYR A 125 5.06 -4.23 -9.81
C TYR A 125 4.19 -5.40 -9.37
N TRP A 126 3.60 -5.33 -8.17
CA TRP A 126 2.75 -6.39 -7.65
C TRP A 126 1.42 -6.53 -8.37
N ARG A 127 0.79 -5.42 -8.74
CA ARG A 127 -0.45 -5.44 -9.55
C ARG A 127 -0.22 -6.22 -10.84
N ASN A 128 0.87 -5.92 -11.55
CA ASN A 128 1.18 -6.57 -12.82
C ASN A 128 1.61 -8.04 -12.67
N ASN A 129 2.35 -8.39 -11.61
CA ASN A 129 3.00 -9.72 -11.48
C ASN A 129 2.27 -10.72 -10.56
N ILE A 130 1.42 -10.26 -9.64
CA ILE A 130 0.65 -11.13 -8.76
C ILE A 130 -0.84 -11.06 -9.12
N LEU A 131 -1.38 -9.85 -9.25
CA LEU A 131 -2.81 -9.64 -9.34
C LEU A 131 -3.33 -9.78 -10.77
N ASP A 132 -2.55 -9.40 -11.78
CA ASP A 132 -2.92 -9.49 -13.21
C ASP A 132 -2.23 -10.64 -13.96
N SER A 133 -1.39 -11.42 -13.27
CA SER A 133 -0.58 -12.47 -13.90
C SER A 133 -1.43 -13.60 -14.52
N PRO A 134 -1.24 -13.93 -15.82
CA PRO A 134 -1.91 -15.05 -16.50
C PRO A 134 -1.41 -16.41 -16.00
N ASP A 135 -2.11 -17.49 -16.38
CA ASP A 135 -1.84 -18.87 -15.91
C ASP A 135 -0.48 -19.44 -16.34
N GLU A 136 0.20 -18.84 -17.33
CA GLU A 136 1.52 -19.31 -17.77
C GLU A 136 2.64 -18.92 -16.79
N GLN A 137 2.58 -17.71 -16.23
CA GLN A 137 3.51 -17.24 -15.19
C GLN A 137 3.30 -17.99 -13.86
N PHE A 138 2.09 -18.53 -13.63
CA PHE A 138 1.81 -19.45 -12.52
C PHE A 138 2.62 -20.73 -12.59
N ASN A 139 2.69 -21.33 -13.77
CA ASN A 139 3.35 -22.60 -13.96
C ASN A 139 4.85 -22.47 -13.66
N GLY A 140 5.46 -21.31 -13.95
CA GLY A 140 6.85 -21.02 -13.56
C GLY A 140 7.08 -20.91 -12.04
N VAL A 141 6.13 -20.32 -11.30
CA VAL A 141 6.22 -20.23 -9.82
C VAL A 141 5.91 -21.58 -9.16
N ALA A 142 4.91 -22.31 -9.65
CA ALA A 142 4.52 -23.62 -9.13
C ALA A 142 5.52 -24.74 -9.48
N SER A 143 6.27 -24.62 -10.59
CA SER A 143 7.31 -25.57 -11.01
C SER A 143 8.64 -25.42 -10.28
N ARG A 144 8.78 -24.43 -9.40
CA ARG A 144 10.05 -24.03 -8.73
C ARG A 144 11.10 -23.44 -9.68
N GLU A 145 10.70 -22.96 -10.86
CA GLU A 145 11.59 -22.24 -11.78
C GLU A 145 11.56 -20.73 -11.48
N TYR A 146 12.30 -20.32 -10.44
CA TYR A 146 12.46 -18.91 -10.05
C TYR A 146 13.28 -18.11 -11.09
N GLN A 147 12.70 -17.80 -12.26
CA GLN A 147 13.42 -17.05 -13.30
C GLN A 147 13.52 -15.53 -13.01
N TRP A 148 12.75 -14.98 -12.07
CA TRP A 148 12.74 -13.55 -11.76
C TRP A 148 13.66 -13.13 -10.58
N ILE A 149 14.39 -14.07 -9.97
CA ILE A 149 15.35 -13.82 -8.86
C ILE A 149 16.83 -13.93 -9.35
N ARG A 150 17.08 -14.00 -10.66
CA ARG A 150 18.44 -13.89 -11.20
C ARG A 150 18.60 -12.65 -12.06
N VAL A 151 18.85 -11.52 -11.42
CA VAL A 151 19.78 -10.49 -11.89
C VAL A 151 20.66 -10.08 -10.72
#